data_AF-A0AAV3EQ25-F1
#
_entry.id   AF-A0AAV3EQ25-F1
#
_cell.length_a   1.000
_cell.length_b   1.000
_cell.length_c   1.000
_cell.angle_alpha   90.00
_cell.angle_beta   90.00
_cell.angle_gamma   90.00
#
_symmetry.space_group_name_H-M   'P 1'
#
loop_
_entity.id
_entity.type
_entity.pdbx_description
1 polymer ?
#
loop_
_entity_poly.entity_id
_entity_poly.type
_entity_poly.pdbx_seq_one_letter_code
_entity_poly.pdbx_strand_id
1 'polypeptide(L)'
;MNKKEIVKTQNLTIDYSSLTVVINSTKEEIKISLNEANLLFLLYSNPNKIYTKDEIYTQCWEDGSVANSVVTQTISLLRKKFLTHNISIIDTIKNKGYKSGDRLLVKPIKRFYFLLFSVLILVSLFLIFPIFKQVAPNSITQNLNKVSDNIYMLSTSKPIDITKLNIQPNYLYFLHLGEDKLSISQCLFIEHKCNDVTNKIIFLETTENNVETLINQNLANELKQDNHPIIQNDTDQDGNFNLHTNVQFTSNNDKDYIAFATYNFYFNFQEDKSYDLDMSINISESGYNGKYTYFSDFKAKFDKDTLISNVINEDEQSSLIQHGHIEDQTKLKMFPKTFKNDNKYNYLHFYIIDKGFSLTYSEQQDISFIVKEFY
;
A
#
# COMPACT_ATOMS: atom_id res chain seq x y z
N MET A 1 29.15 -15.28 -27.43
CA MET A 1 29.38 -16.07 -26.20
C MET A 1 28.98 -17.52 -26.47
N ASN A 2 29.82 -18.51 -26.14
CA ASN A 2 29.37 -19.91 -26.03
C ASN A 2 28.42 -19.99 -24.83
N LYS A 3 27.11 -19.76 -25.07
CA LYS A 3 26.09 -19.81 -24.02
C LYS A 3 25.95 -21.28 -23.61
N LYS A 4 26.38 -21.64 -22.40
CA LYS A 4 25.86 -22.84 -21.73
C LYS A 4 24.35 -22.68 -21.71
N GLU A 5 23.58 -23.48 -22.41
CA GLU A 5 22.14 -23.22 -22.58
C GLU A 5 21.35 -23.21 -21.27
N ILE A 6 21.90 -23.80 -20.20
CA ILE A 6 21.24 -23.93 -18.89
C ILE A 6 22.17 -23.45 -17.78
N VAL A 7 21.68 -22.54 -16.93
CA VAL A 7 22.32 -22.12 -15.68
C VAL A 7 21.52 -22.66 -14.49
N LYS A 8 22.18 -23.42 -13.62
CA LYS A 8 21.57 -23.98 -12.40
C LYS A 8 22.13 -23.28 -11.17
N THR A 9 21.24 -22.90 -10.27
CA THR A 9 21.55 -22.28 -8.99
C THR A 9 20.89 -23.06 -7.86
N GLN A 10 20.94 -22.55 -6.63
CA GLN A 10 20.29 -23.19 -5.50
C GLN A 10 18.77 -23.21 -5.68
N ASN A 11 18.15 -22.06 -5.99
CA ASN A 11 16.68 -21.97 -6.07
C ASN A 11 16.14 -22.00 -7.51
N LEU A 12 16.97 -21.82 -8.53
CA LEU A 12 16.53 -21.66 -9.91
C LEU A 12 17.28 -22.54 -10.90
N THR A 13 16.61 -22.87 -12.00
CA THR A 13 17.22 -23.38 -13.23
C THR A 13 16.77 -22.51 -14.39
N ILE A 14 17.69 -21.75 -14.99
CA ILE A 14 17.42 -20.86 -16.12
C ILE A 14 17.79 -21.61 -17.39
N ASP A 15 16.83 -21.79 -18.29
CA ASP A 15 17.03 -22.37 -19.62
C ASP A 15 16.86 -21.28 -20.67
N TYR A 16 17.97 -20.92 -21.30
CA TYR A 16 18.04 -19.89 -22.31
C TYR A 16 17.37 -20.32 -23.62
N SER A 17 17.44 -21.61 -23.98
CA SER A 17 16.92 -22.15 -25.24
C SER A 17 15.39 -22.18 -25.23
N SER A 18 14.78 -22.57 -24.11
CA SER A 18 13.32 -22.56 -23.96
C SER A 18 12.75 -21.23 -23.47
N LEU A 19 13.60 -20.26 -23.12
CA LEU A 19 13.22 -19.00 -22.47
C LEU A 19 12.37 -19.22 -21.22
N THR A 20 12.81 -20.14 -20.37
CA THR A 20 12.12 -20.49 -19.12
C THR A 20 13.06 -20.44 -17.92
N VAL A 21 12.47 -20.19 -16.75
CA VAL A 21 13.14 -20.37 -15.46
C VAL A 21 12.30 -21.28 -14.59
N VAL A 22 12.88 -22.39 -14.15
CA VAL A 22 12.24 -23.35 -13.25
C VAL A 22 12.62 -23.03 -11.81
N ILE A 23 11.64 -22.92 -10.94
CA ILE A 23 11.87 -22.81 -9.49
C ILE A 23 12.13 -24.20 -8.93
N ASN A 24 13.33 -24.43 -8.40
CA ASN A 24 13.79 -25.77 -8.04
C ASN A 24 12.92 -26.43 -6.95
N SER A 25 12.34 -25.63 -6.04
CA SER A 25 11.53 -26.07 -4.90
C SER A 25 10.08 -26.44 -5.26
N THR A 26 9.44 -25.69 -6.16
CA THR A 26 8.03 -25.91 -6.55
C THR A 26 7.88 -26.63 -7.88
N LYS A 27 8.95 -26.67 -8.69
CA LYS A 27 8.94 -27.10 -10.11
C LYS A 27 8.05 -26.24 -11.01
N GLU A 28 7.66 -25.05 -10.55
CA GLU A 28 6.93 -24.08 -11.38
C GLU A 28 7.86 -23.49 -12.45
N GLU A 29 7.32 -23.34 -13.65
CA GLU A 29 8.02 -22.77 -14.80
C GLU A 29 7.56 -21.33 -15.05
N ILE A 30 8.52 -20.43 -15.17
CA ILE A 30 8.29 -19.02 -15.46
C ILE A 30 8.81 -18.75 -16.87
N LYS A 31 7.91 -18.44 -17.80
CA LYS A 31 8.30 -17.98 -19.14
C LYS A 31 8.90 -16.58 -19.07
N ILE A 32 9.98 -16.34 -19.78
CA ILE A 32 10.66 -15.05 -19.86
C ILE A 32 10.83 -14.61 -21.33
N SER A 33 10.99 -13.31 -21.56
CA SER A 33 11.33 -12.80 -22.90
C SER A 33 12.82 -13.01 -23.22
N LEU A 34 13.21 -12.83 -24.48
CA LEU A 34 14.61 -12.92 -24.91
C LEU A 34 15.51 -11.92 -24.17
N ASN A 35 15.05 -10.69 -23.97
CA ASN A 35 15.80 -9.65 -23.24
C ASN A 35 15.93 -9.98 -21.75
N GLU A 36 14.85 -10.51 -21.14
CA GLU A 36 14.89 -11.03 -19.77
C GLU A 36 15.89 -12.19 -19.65
N ALA A 37 15.90 -13.12 -20.61
CA ALA A 37 16.82 -14.24 -20.65
C ALA A 37 18.27 -13.78 -20.84
N ASN A 38 18.54 -12.84 -21.75
CA ASN A 38 19.87 -12.26 -21.94
C ASN A 38 20.42 -11.65 -20.65
N LEU A 39 19.60 -10.88 -19.95
CA LEU A 39 19.99 -10.23 -18.70
C LEU A 39 20.26 -11.26 -17.59
N LEU A 40 19.34 -12.20 -17.38
CA LEU A 40 19.53 -13.26 -16.38
C LEU A 40 20.78 -14.07 -16.70
N PHE A 41 20.97 -14.46 -17.97
CA PHE A 41 22.12 -15.23 -18.38
C PHE A 41 23.44 -14.48 -18.13
N LEU A 42 23.48 -13.18 -18.43
CA LEU A 42 24.64 -12.33 -18.17
C LEU A 42 25.03 -12.33 -16.69
N LEU A 43 24.05 -12.09 -15.81
CA LEU A 43 24.26 -12.01 -14.37
C LEU A 43 24.62 -13.37 -13.76
N TYR A 44 23.86 -14.42 -14.08
CA TYR A 44 23.99 -15.73 -13.46
C TYR A 44 25.15 -16.56 -14.02
N SER A 45 25.64 -16.25 -15.22
CA SER A 45 26.91 -16.83 -15.71
C SER A 45 28.13 -16.29 -14.95
N ASN A 46 27.98 -15.14 -14.27
CA ASN A 46 29.06 -14.46 -13.56
C ASN A 46 28.59 -13.96 -12.18
N PRO A 47 28.19 -14.85 -11.26
CA PRO A 47 27.38 -14.49 -10.11
C PRO A 47 28.04 -13.51 -9.12
N ASN A 48 29.38 -13.46 -9.13
CA ASN A 48 30.16 -12.56 -8.26
C ASN A 48 30.48 -11.20 -8.92
N LYS A 49 30.16 -11.03 -10.21
CA LYS A 49 30.45 -9.79 -10.95
C LYS A 49 29.30 -8.80 -10.79
N ILE A 50 29.64 -7.55 -10.52
CA ILE A 50 28.71 -6.42 -10.54
C ILE A 50 28.80 -5.80 -11.94
N TYR A 51 27.65 -5.61 -12.58
CA TYR A 51 27.52 -4.95 -13.86
C TYR A 51 26.83 -3.60 -13.69
N THR A 52 27.42 -2.56 -14.27
CA THR A 52 26.79 -1.25 -14.40
C THR A 52 25.60 -1.33 -15.35
N LYS A 53 24.68 -0.35 -15.27
CA LYS A 53 23.54 -0.25 -16.18
C LYS A 53 23.97 -0.25 -17.66
N ASP A 54 25.04 0.49 -17.98
CA ASP A 54 25.53 0.63 -19.35
C ASP A 54 26.23 -0.64 -19.86
N GLU A 55 26.93 -1.37 -18.98
CA GLU A 55 27.50 -2.69 -19.34
C GLU A 55 26.41 -3.72 -19.64
N ILE A 56 25.33 -3.76 -18.84
CA ILE A 56 24.19 -4.65 -19.10
C ILE A 56 23.53 -4.26 -20.42
N TYR A 57 23.29 -2.97 -20.63
CA TYR A 57 22.70 -2.48 -21.88
C TYR A 57 23.52 -2.93 -23.08
N THR A 58 24.83 -2.66 -23.07
CA THR A 58 25.75 -2.99 -24.17
C THR A 58 25.85 -4.49 -24.45
N GLN A 59 25.71 -5.34 -23.43
CA GLN A 59 25.87 -6.80 -23.56
C GLN A 59 24.58 -7.55 -23.83
N CYS A 60 23.42 -6.97 -23.50
CA CYS A 60 22.12 -7.64 -23.62
C CYS A 60 21.24 -7.06 -24.73
N TRP A 61 21.51 -5.83 -25.20
CA TRP A 61 20.79 -5.16 -26.29
C TRP A 61 21.78 -4.81 -27.41
N GLU A 62 21.78 -5.61 -28.47
CA GLU A 62 22.67 -5.43 -29.64
C GLU A 62 22.16 -4.30 -30.57
N ASP A 63 20.85 -4.07 -30.60
CA ASP A 63 20.23 -3.02 -31.40
C ASP A 63 20.14 -1.73 -30.56
N GLY A 64 21.08 -0.81 -30.77
CA GLY A 64 21.17 0.49 -30.08
C GLY A 64 20.01 1.46 -30.31
N SER A 65 18.83 0.97 -30.69
CA SER A 65 17.61 1.73 -31.00
C SER A 65 16.77 2.09 -29.76
N VAL A 66 17.18 1.64 -28.57
CA VAL A 66 16.40 1.75 -27.34
C VAL A 66 17.20 2.45 -26.25
N ALA A 67 16.61 3.34 -25.44
CA ALA A 67 17.34 4.02 -24.36
C ALA A 67 17.83 3.04 -23.26
N ASN A 68 18.94 3.37 -22.59
CA ASN A 68 19.50 2.54 -21.50
C ASN A 68 18.56 2.38 -20.28
N SER A 69 17.48 3.18 -20.21
CA SER A 69 16.39 3.04 -19.24
C SER A 69 15.63 1.71 -19.35
N VAL A 70 15.74 1.01 -20.48
CA VAL A 70 15.12 -0.32 -20.63
C VAL A 70 15.76 -1.37 -19.73
N VAL A 71 17.05 -1.24 -19.40
CA VAL A 71 17.70 -2.13 -18.42
C VAL A 71 16.99 -2.06 -17.07
N THR A 72 16.73 -0.85 -16.56
CA THR A 72 16.05 -0.65 -15.27
C THR A 72 14.61 -1.17 -15.31
N GLN A 73 13.91 -1.00 -16.42
CA GLN A 73 12.55 -1.53 -16.60
C GLN A 73 12.54 -3.07 -16.62
N THR A 74 13.43 -3.70 -17.39
CA THR A 74 13.55 -5.17 -17.45
C THR A 74 13.93 -5.77 -16.10
N ILE A 75 14.85 -5.15 -15.36
CA ILE A 75 15.19 -5.59 -13.99
C ILE A 75 13.97 -5.50 -13.06
N SER A 76 13.19 -4.42 -13.16
CA SER A 76 11.96 -4.24 -12.37
C SER A 76 10.91 -5.31 -12.70
N LEU A 77 10.69 -5.60 -14.00
CA LEU A 77 9.76 -6.63 -14.46
C LEU A 77 10.18 -8.02 -13.98
N LEU A 78 11.46 -8.37 -14.12
CA LEU A 78 12.02 -9.61 -13.61
C LEU A 78 11.81 -9.73 -12.10
N ARG A 79 12.18 -8.71 -11.32
CA ARG A 79 11.97 -8.73 -9.88
C ARG A 79 10.50 -8.94 -9.50
N LYS A 80 9.57 -8.27 -10.17
CA LYS A 80 8.12 -8.44 -9.94
C LYS A 80 7.69 -9.89 -10.22
N LYS A 81 8.14 -10.45 -11.34
CA LYS A 81 7.80 -11.81 -11.79
C LYS A 81 8.28 -12.91 -10.83
N PHE A 82 9.38 -12.69 -10.12
CA PHE A 82 9.91 -13.67 -9.16
C PHE A 82 9.52 -13.38 -7.70
N LEU A 83 9.07 -12.15 -7.40
CA LEU A 83 8.56 -11.78 -6.08
C LEU A 83 7.28 -12.55 -5.73
N THR A 84 6.41 -12.85 -6.70
CA THR A 84 5.22 -13.71 -6.52
C THR A 84 5.57 -15.11 -6.00
N HIS A 85 6.81 -15.56 -6.25
CA HIS A 85 7.33 -16.84 -5.79
C HIS A 85 8.26 -16.70 -4.58
N ASN A 86 8.33 -15.52 -3.95
CA ASN A 86 9.20 -15.21 -2.82
C ASN A 86 10.70 -15.44 -3.11
N ILE A 87 11.18 -15.10 -4.32
CA ILE A 87 12.60 -15.23 -4.68
C ILE A 87 13.16 -13.86 -5.12
N SER A 88 14.29 -13.47 -4.53
CA SER A 88 15.09 -12.33 -4.99
C SER A 88 16.17 -12.80 -5.96
N ILE A 89 16.03 -12.40 -7.23
CA ILE A 89 16.87 -12.87 -8.34
C ILE A 89 17.95 -11.89 -8.81
N ILE A 90 17.84 -10.61 -8.45
CA ILE A 90 18.78 -9.57 -8.86
C ILE A 90 18.99 -8.61 -7.70
N ASP A 91 20.24 -8.45 -7.27
CA ASP A 91 20.61 -7.52 -6.20
C ASP A 91 21.08 -6.19 -6.80
N THR A 92 20.60 -5.07 -6.23
CA THR A 92 21.18 -3.74 -6.50
C THR A 92 22.35 -3.52 -5.54
N ILE A 93 23.52 -3.16 -6.08
CA ILE A 93 24.64 -2.67 -5.30
C ILE A 93 24.72 -1.16 -5.48
N LYS A 94 24.40 -0.44 -4.40
CA LYS A 94 24.29 1.02 -4.39
C LYS A 94 25.53 1.68 -5.01
N ASN A 95 25.30 2.61 -5.95
CA ASN A 95 26.32 3.34 -6.71
C ASN A 95 27.29 2.47 -7.54
N LYS A 96 26.99 1.18 -7.76
CA LYS A 96 27.84 0.28 -8.55
C LYS A 96 27.10 -0.43 -9.67
N GLY A 97 25.87 -0.87 -9.43
CA GLY A 97 25.07 -1.56 -10.46
C GLY A 97 24.35 -2.79 -9.92
N TYR A 98 24.33 -3.87 -10.69
CA TYR A 98 23.51 -5.06 -10.44
C TYR A 98 24.36 -6.33 -10.44
N LYS A 99 23.96 -7.32 -9.63
CA LYS A 99 24.54 -8.67 -9.63
C LYS A 99 23.43 -9.72 -9.53
N SER A 100 23.73 -10.98 -9.84
CA SER A 100 22.77 -12.06 -9.61
C SER A 100 22.43 -12.19 -8.12
N GLY A 101 21.14 -12.33 -7.82
CA GLY A 101 20.65 -12.82 -6.53
C GLY A 101 20.30 -14.30 -6.61
N ASP A 102 20.10 -14.96 -5.49
CA ASP A 102 19.48 -16.30 -5.44
C ASP A 102 19.03 -16.60 -4.01
N ARG A 103 18.12 -15.77 -3.48
CA ARG A 103 17.68 -15.87 -2.08
C ARG A 103 16.17 -16.06 -2.01
N LEU A 104 15.75 -17.07 -1.24
CA LEU A 104 14.37 -17.21 -0.78
C LEU A 104 14.06 -16.10 0.23
N LEU A 105 12.91 -15.44 0.05
CA LEU A 105 12.44 -14.35 0.88
C LEU A 105 11.62 -14.84 2.08
N VAL A 106 11.27 -16.14 2.14
CA VAL A 106 10.54 -16.77 3.26
C VAL A 106 11.07 -18.19 3.52
N LYS A 107 11.15 -18.61 4.81
CA LYS A 107 11.54 -19.98 5.21
C LYS A 107 10.46 -21.00 4.81
N PRO A 108 10.81 -22.15 4.20
CA PRO A 108 9.82 -23.15 3.81
C PRO A 108 9.25 -23.90 5.01
N ILE A 109 7.94 -23.78 5.23
CA ILE A 109 7.18 -24.65 6.14
C ILE A 109 7.07 -26.04 5.48
N LYS A 110 7.54 -27.08 6.16
CA LYS A 110 7.56 -28.46 5.65
C LYS A 110 6.12 -28.99 5.44
N ARG A 111 5.64 -29.00 4.20
CA ARG A 111 4.43 -29.73 3.76
C ARG A 111 4.82 -31.18 3.43
N PHE A 112 4.71 -32.11 4.38
CA PHE A 112 4.92 -33.55 4.08
C PHE A 112 3.81 -34.50 4.56
N TYR A 113 2.66 -34.00 5.04
CA TYR A 113 1.61 -34.88 5.57
C TYR A 113 0.21 -34.73 4.94
N PHE A 114 0.04 -34.02 3.82
CA PHE A 114 -1.30 -33.64 3.34
C PHE A 114 -1.89 -34.46 2.17
N LEU A 115 -1.11 -35.28 1.46
CA LEU A 115 -1.55 -35.83 0.17
C LEU A 115 -2.72 -36.83 0.28
N LEU A 116 -2.78 -37.66 1.32
CA LEU A 116 -3.84 -38.69 1.45
C LEU A 116 -5.16 -38.17 2.04
N PHE A 117 -5.12 -37.14 2.90
CA PHE A 117 -6.34 -36.46 3.38
C PHE A 117 -6.92 -35.46 2.36
N SER A 118 -6.07 -34.92 1.47
CA SER A 118 -6.46 -33.88 0.51
C SER A 118 -7.51 -34.31 -0.51
N VAL A 119 -7.47 -35.57 -0.97
CA VAL A 119 -8.35 -36.05 -2.05
C VAL A 119 -9.78 -36.28 -1.54
N LEU A 120 -9.94 -36.78 -0.32
CA LEU A 120 -11.26 -36.96 0.32
C LEU A 120 -11.90 -35.63 0.73
N ILE A 121 -11.09 -34.64 1.13
CA ILE A 121 -11.54 -33.28 1.43
C ILE A 121 -11.88 -32.51 0.14
N LEU A 122 -11.16 -32.73 -0.97
CA LEU A 122 -11.45 -32.11 -2.27
C LEU A 122 -12.82 -32.53 -2.83
N VAL A 123 -13.18 -33.81 -2.69
CA VAL A 123 -14.47 -34.33 -3.16
C VAL A 123 -15.63 -33.85 -2.29
N SER A 124 -15.43 -33.72 -0.97
CA SER A 124 -16.47 -33.16 -0.09
C SER A 124 -16.62 -31.64 -0.24
N LEU A 125 -15.52 -30.91 -0.47
CA LEU A 125 -15.54 -29.47 -0.75
C LEU A 125 -16.22 -29.15 -2.08
N PHE A 126 -16.02 -29.95 -3.13
CA PHE A 126 -16.67 -29.75 -4.43
C PHE A 126 -18.19 -29.91 -4.37
N LEU A 127 -18.71 -30.75 -3.48
CA LEU A 127 -20.16 -30.93 -3.26
C LEU A 127 -20.78 -29.82 -2.41
N ILE A 128 -19.98 -29.09 -1.63
CA ILE A 128 -20.41 -27.95 -0.79
C ILE A 128 -20.18 -26.60 -1.51
N PHE A 129 -19.38 -26.58 -2.58
CA PHE A 129 -18.86 -25.36 -3.20
C PHE A 129 -19.90 -24.38 -3.78
N PRO A 130 -21.09 -24.75 -4.29
CA PRO A 130 -21.95 -23.76 -4.92
C PRO A 130 -22.82 -22.96 -3.93
N ILE A 131 -22.68 -23.12 -2.61
CA ILE A 131 -23.62 -22.49 -1.64
C ILE A 131 -22.99 -21.37 -0.79
N PHE A 132 -21.67 -21.25 -0.67
CA PHE A 132 -21.09 -20.06 -0.06
C PHE A 132 -21.05 -18.91 -1.08
N LYS A 133 -22.19 -18.25 -1.31
CA LYS A 133 -22.12 -16.81 -1.60
C LYS A 133 -21.27 -16.21 -0.49
N GLN A 134 -20.11 -15.63 -0.82
CA GLN A 134 -19.30 -14.89 0.15
C GLN A 134 -20.17 -13.76 0.72
N VAL A 135 -20.79 -14.03 1.86
CA VAL A 135 -21.52 -13.04 2.64
C VAL A 135 -20.50 -12.00 3.06
N ALA A 136 -20.77 -10.73 2.75
CA ALA A 136 -19.94 -9.63 3.22
C ALA A 136 -19.79 -9.74 4.75
N PRO A 137 -18.56 -9.69 5.30
CA PRO A 137 -18.40 -9.58 6.75
C PRO A 137 -19.08 -8.29 7.20
N ASN A 138 -19.69 -8.27 8.38
CA ASN A 138 -20.27 -7.03 8.91
C ASN A 138 -19.14 -6.05 9.30
N SER A 139 -19.43 -4.74 9.21
CA SER A 139 -18.54 -3.70 9.73
C SER A 139 -18.29 -3.90 11.23
N ILE A 140 -17.13 -3.47 11.71
CA ILE A 140 -16.88 -3.45 13.14
C ILE A 140 -17.72 -2.37 13.81
N THR A 141 -18.10 -2.59 15.07
CA THR A 141 -18.69 -1.52 15.88
C THR A 141 -17.59 -0.56 16.31
N GLN A 142 -17.63 0.68 15.82
CA GLN A 142 -16.54 1.64 15.98
C GLN A 142 -17.08 3.07 16.10
N ASN A 143 -16.72 3.76 17.19
CA ASN A 143 -17.14 5.13 17.50
C ASN A 143 -15.94 6.07 17.72
N LEU A 144 -16.12 7.35 17.42
CA LEU A 144 -15.17 8.39 17.77
C LEU A 144 -15.48 8.93 19.18
N ASN A 145 -14.60 8.66 20.12
CA ASN A 145 -14.77 9.05 21.51
C ASN A 145 -13.98 10.32 21.82
N LYS A 146 -14.62 11.31 22.45
CA LYS A 146 -13.93 12.43 23.08
C LYS A 146 -13.28 11.93 24.38
N VAL A 147 -11.96 11.82 24.40
CA VAL A 147 -11.19 11.29 25.55
C VAL A 147 -10.73 12.42 26.48
N SER A 148 -10.47 13.60 25.92
CA SER A 148 -10.26 14.85 26.68
C SER A 148 -10.81 16.03 25.87
N ASP A 149 -10.65 17.27 26.35
CA ASP A 149 -11.18 18.45 25.65
C ASP A 149 -10.74 18.58 24.21
N ASN A 150 -9.48 18.21 23.94
CA ASN A 150 -8.85 18.39 22.64
C ASN A 150 -8.41 17.07 21.99
N ILE A 151 -8.72 15.92 22.60
CA ILE A 151 -8.27 14.61 22.08
C ILE A 151 -9.46 13.70 21.84
N TYR A 152 -9.49 13.15 20.64
CA TYR A 152 -10.44 12.16 20.19
C TYR A 152 -9.71 10.88 19.82
N MET A 153 -10.32 9.74 20.13
CA MET A 153 -9.79 8.42 19.79
C MET A 153 -10.88 7.50 19.29
N LEU A 154 -10.53 6.63 18.35
CA LEU A 154 -11.40 5.55 17.92
C LEU A 154 -11.58 4.52 19.05
N SER A 155 -12.79 4.00 19.25
CA SER A 155 -13.07 2.97 20.27
C SER A 155 -12.25 1.68 20.10
N THR A 156 -11.78 1.39 18.89
CA THR A 156 -10.92 0.24 18.57
C THR A 156 -9.44 0.53 18.76
N SER A 157 -9.06 1.78 19.04
CA SER A 157 -7.67 2.15 19.32
C SER A 157 -7.18 1.42 20.57
N LYS A 158 -5.95 0.91 20.52
CA LYS A 158 -5.23 0.48 21.72
C LYS A 158 -5.06 1.67 22.68
N PRO A 159 -4.98 1.44 24.00
CA PRO A 159 -4.86 2.50 24.99
C PRO A 159 -3.60 3.35 24.80
N ILE A 160 -3.74 4.66 25.04
CA ILE A 160 -2.64 5.65 25.03
C ILE A 160 -2.75 6.46 26.32
N ASP A 161 -1.64 6.66 27.03
CA ASP A 161 -1.63 7.50 28.23
C ASP A 161 -1.62 8.99 27.85
N ILE A 162 -2.82 9.55 27.72
CA ILE A 162 -3.03 10.95 27.31
C ILE A 162 -2.37 11.96 28.27
N THR A 163 -2.12 11.59 29.52
CA THR A 163 -1.52 12.50 30.52
C THR A 163 -0.06 12.83 30.22
N LYS A 164 0.60 12.02 29.37
CA LYS A 164 1.97 12.22 28.93
C LYS A 164 2.08 12.98 27.61
N LEU A 165 0.97 13.42 27.03
CA LEU A 165 0.94 14.09 25.74
C LEU A 165 1.07 15.62 25.89
N ASN A 166 1.91 16.22 25.04
CA ASN A 166 2.16 17.65 24.99
C ASN A 166 1.12 18.33 24.07
N ILE A 167 -0.12 18.40 24.55
CA ILE A 167 -1.28 18.91 23.82
C ILE A 167 -1.31 20.43 23.86
N GLN A 168 -1.52 21.06 22.70
CA GLN A 168 -1.73 22.49 22.59
C GLN A 168 -3.23 22.84 22.58
N PRO A 169 -3.65 23.95 23.21
CA PRO A 169 -5.06 24.26 23.44
C PRO A 169 -5.82 24.63 22.16
N ASN A 170 -5.15 25.13 21.13
CA ASN A 170 -5.71 25.60 19.87
C ASN A 170 -5.82 24.49 18.80
N TYR A 171 -5.62 23.23 19.17
CA TYR A 171 -5.68 22.10 18.26
C TYR A 171 -6.65 21.03 18.75
N LEU A 172 -7.32 20.39 17.81
CA LEU A 172 -7.97 19.10 18.02
C LEU A 172 -7.04 17.99 17.50
N TYR A 173 -6.89 16.94 18.30
CA TYR A 173 -6.06 15.77 18.01
C TYR A 173 -6.94 14.54 17.87
N PHE A 174 -6.70 13.77 16.83
CA PHE A 174 -7.38 12.52 16.53
C PHE A 174 -6.33 11.42 16.43
N LEU A 175 -6.36 10.50 17.39
CA LEU A 175 -5.33 9.47 17.56
C LEU A 175 -5.94 8.09 17.37
N HIS A 176 -5.23 7.23 16.66
CA HIS A 176 -5.57 5.81 16.54
C HIS A 176 -4.31 4.96 16.59
N LEU A 177 -4.18 4.14 17.63
CA LEU A 177 -3.14 3.14 17.74
C LEU A 177 -3.72 1.78 17.33
N GLY A 178 -3.44 1.39 16.10
CA GLY A 178 -3.85 0.10 15.52
C GLY A 178 -2.90 -1.04 15.87
N GLU A 179 -2.91 -2.08 15.05
CA GLU A 179 -2.06 -3.26 15.25
C GLU A 179 -0.58 -2.98 14.98
N ASP A 180 -0.29 -2.44 13.78
CA ASP A 180 1.07 -2.19 13.28
C ASP A 180 1.26 -0.73 12.83
N LYS A 181 0.34 0.17 13.20
CA LYS A 181 0.32 1.57 12.77
C LYS A 181 -0.19 2.49 13.87
N LEU A 182 0.37 3.70 13.89
CA LEU A 182 -0.12 4.82 14.68
C LEU A 182 -0.57 5.93 13.73
N SER A 183 -1.85 6.31 13.82
CA SER A 183 -2.41 7.45 13.11
C SER A 183 -2.45 8.66 14.04
N ILE A 184 -1.89 9.78 13.58
CA ILE A 184 -1.88 11.06 14.27
C ILE A 184 -2.42 12.08 13.29
N SER A 185 -3.62 12.56 13.57
CA SER A 185 -4.20 13.68 12.82
C SER A 185 -4.43 14.84 13.77
N GLN A 186 -4.15 16.06 13.31
CA GLN A 186 -4.46 17.25 14.09
C GLN A 186 -5.01 18.34 13.19
N CYS A 187 -5.87 19.15 13.79
CA CYS A 187 -6.55 20.26 13.15
C CYS A 187 -6.33 21.53 13.98
N LEU A 188 -5.95 22.63 13.34
CA LEU A 188 -5.98 23.96 13.95
C LEU A 188 -7.44 24.40 14.13
N PHE A 189 -7.86 24.59 15.38
CA PHE A 189 -9.25 24.83 15.75
C PHE A 189 -9.46 26.29 16.17
N ILE A 190 -10.09 27.06 15.29
CA ILE A 190 -10.32 28.51 15.45
C ILE A 190 -11.81 28.78 15.27
N GLU A 191 -12.41 29.58 16.16
CA GLU A 191 -13.84 29.97 16.09
C GLU A 191 -14.80 28.78 15.92
N HIS A 192 -14.52 27.68 16.63
CA HIS A 192 -15.29 26.43 16.57
C HIS A 192 -15.24 25.70 15.21
N LYS A 193 -14.23 25.97 14.39
CA LYS A 193 -14.03 25.32 13.09
C LYS A 193 -12.59 24.85 12.90
N CYS A 194 -12.46 23.75 12.18
CA CYS A 194 -11.19 23.31 11.64
C CYS A 194 -10.74 24.20 10.48
N ASN A 195 -9.46 24.56 10.46
CA ASN A 195 -8.90 25.42 9.42
C ASN A 195 -7.84 24.68 8.59
N ASP A 196 -6.75 24.24 9.23
CA ASP A 196 -5.65 23.51 8.60
C ASP A 196 -5.43 22.17 9.31
N VAL A 197 -5.04 21.14 8.55
CA VAL A 197 -4.95 19.76 9.03
C VAL A 197 -3.63 19.11 8.63
N THR A 198 -3.11 18.28 9.54
CA THR A 198 -1.99 17.39 9.23
C THR A 198 -2.34 15.98 9.59
N ASN A 199 -2.05 15.06 8.67
CA ASN A 199 -2.25 13.64 8.85
C ASN A 199 -0.91 12.92 8.72
N LYS A 200 -0.56 12.17 9.77
CA LYS A 200 0.65 11.36 9.80
C LYS A 200 0.35 9.94 10.25
N ILE A 201 0.89 8.99 9.53
CA ILE A 201 0.80 7.56 9.84
C ILE A 201 2.21 7.02 10.04
N ILE A 202 2.41 6.27 11.11
CA ILE A 202 3.70 5.71 11.47
C ILE A 202 3.59 4.20 11.52
N PHE A 203 4.41 3.50 10.72
CA PHE A 203 4.51 2.05 10.78
C PHE A 203 5.30 1.61 12.02
N LEU A 204 4.70 0.70 12.80
CA LEU A 204 5.21 0.09 14.02
C LEU A 204 5.50 -1.40 13.74
N GLU A 205 6.77 -1.82 13.65
CA GLU A 205 7.12 -3.23 13.38
C GLU A 205 7.30 -4.07 14.66
N THR A 206 7.33 -3.43 15.83
CA THR A 206 7.41 -4.06 17.15
C THR A 206 6.42 -3.40 18.10
N THR A 207 6.05 -4.08 19.18
CA THR A 207 5.32 -3.45 20.29
C THR A 207 6.14 -2.30 20.83
N GLU A 208 5.78 -1.08 20.44
CA GLU A 208 6.48 0.13 20.87
C GLU A 208 6.13 0.40 22.33
N ASN A 209 7.14 0.37 23.20
CA ASN A 209 6.93 0.56 24.64
C ASN A 209 6.80 2.04 25.03
N ASN A 210 6.95 2.97 24.07
CA ASN A 210 6.92 4.40 24.33
C ASN A 210 6.18 5.20 23.24
N VAL A 211 4.94 4.79 22.96
CA VAL A 211 4.07 5.42 21.95
C VAL A 211 3.83 6.90 22.24
N GLU A 212 3.73 7.31 23.51
CA GLU A 212 3.48 8.71 23.88
C GLU A 212 4.63 9.63 23.47
N THR A 213 5.88 9.17 23.61
CA THR A 213 7.05 9.92 23.13
C THR A 213 7.01 10.07 21.61
N LEU A 214 6.63 9.00 20.90
CA LEU A 214 6.50 9.03 19.45
C LEU A 214 5.39 10.00 19.00
N ILE A 215 4.25 10.03 19.70
CA ILE A 215 3.18 11.00 19.44
C ILE A 215 3.72 12.42 19.60
N ASN A 216 4.32 12.73 20.76
CA ASN A 216 4.83 14.07 21.05
C ASN A 216 5.86 14.58 20.05
N GLN A 217 6.70 13.70 19.50
CA GLN A 217 7.67 14.07 18.46
C GLN A 217 7.04 14.37 17.08
N ASN A 218 5.79 13.97 16.88
CA ASN A 218 5.10 14.03 15.61
C ASN A 218 3.87 14.94 15.60
N LEU A 219 3.52 15.55 16.75
CA LEU A 219 2.58 16.66 16.79
C LEU A 219 3.19 17.87 16.08
N ALA A 220 2.42 18.55 15.23
CA ALA A 220 2.87 19.76 14.57
C ALA A 220 2.75 20.94 15.54
N ASN A 221 3.79 21.76 15.61
CA ASN A 221 3.88 22.91 16.52
C ASN A 221 3.34 24.21 15.91
N GLU A 222 3.26 24.30 14.57
CA GLU A 222 2.80 25.49 13.84
C GLU A 222 2.09 25.05 12.55
N LEU A 223 0.75 25.12 12.55
CA LEU A 223 -0.05 25.06 11.33
C LEU A 223 -0.37 26.49 10.90
N LYS A 224 -0.22 26.78 9.61
CA LYS A 224 -0.52 28.11 9.10
C LYS A 224 -2.02 28.20 8.88
N GLN A 225 -2.62 29.28 9.34
CA GLN A 225 -4.01 29.57 9.01
C GLN A 225 -4.14 29.69 7.49
N ASP A 226 -4.99 28.86 6.90
CA ASP A 226 -5.44 29.02 5.54
C ASP A 226 -6.36 30.25 5.48
N ASN A 227 -5.89 31.28 4.79
CA ASN A 227 -6.62 32.55 4.61
C ASN A 227 -7.59 32.49 3.43
N HIS A 228 -7.64 31.37 2.70
CA HIS A 228 -8.63 31.11 1.66
C HIS A 228 -9.72 30.20 2.25
N PRO A 229 -10.77 30.77 2.88
CA PRO A 229 -11.91 29.95 3.26
C PRO A 229 -12.45 29.30 1.99
N ILE A 230 -12.56 27.96 1.98
CA ILE A 230 -13.29 27.28 0.93
C ILE A 230 -14.72 27.82 1.02
N ILE A 231 -15.11 28.59 0.01
CA ILE A 231 -16.50 28.98 -0.18
C ILE A 231 -17.23 27.68 -0.51
N GLN A 232 -17.79 27.05 0.51
CA GLN A 232 -18.72 25.95 0.34
C GLN A 232 -19.95 26.50 -0.37
N ASN A 233 -20.01 26.32 -1.68
CA ASN A 233 -21.33 26.21 -2.31
C ASN A 233 -21.96 24.96 -1.71
N ASP A 234 -23.17 25.10 -1.16
CA ASP A 234 -23.90 24.01 -0.52
C ASP A 234 -24.15 22.90 -1.54
N THR A 235 -23.30 21.88 -1.55
CA THR A 235 -23.38 20.72 -2.46
C THR A 235 -23.34 21.13 -3.95
N ASP A 236 -22.94 20.24 -4.85
CA ASP A 236 -23.40 20.46 -6.22
C ASP A 236 -24.94 20.38 -6.25
N GLN A 237 -25.58 20.87 -7.31
CA GLN A 237 -27.05 20.86 -7.40
C GLN A 237 -27.64 19.43 -7.39
N ASP A 238 -26.79 18.41 -7.56
CA ASP A 238 -27.13 17.01 -7.76
C ASP A 238 -26.87 16.15 -6.50
N GLY A 239 -26.32 16.74 -5.43
CA GLY A 239 -26.04 16.09 -4.14
C GLY A 239 -24.69 15.39 -4.03
N ASN A 240 -23.79 15.55 -5.02
CA ASN A 240 -22.44 14.99 -4.98
C ASN A 240 -21.54 15.79 -4.04
N PHE A 241 -20.51 15.13 -3.52
CA PHE A 241 -19.47 15.78 -2.73
C PHE A 241 -18.14 15.03 -2.85
N ASN A 242 -17.02 15.74 -2.71
CA ASN A 242 -15.70 15.15 -2.82
C ASN A 242 -14.90 15.37 -1.53
N LEU A 243 -14.11 14.36 -1.15
CA LEU A 243 -13.21 14.43 0.01
C LEU A 243 -11.77 14.26 -0.44
N HIS A 244 -10.88 15.10 0.08
CA HIS A 244 -9.46 15.12 -0.25
C HIS A 244 -8.61 15.15 1.01
N THR A 245 -7.46 14.48 0.97
CA THR A 245 -6.43 14.66 1.98
C THR A 245 -5.04 14.29 1.50
N ASN A 246 -4.03 14.84 2.17
CA ASN A 246 -2.64 14.43 2.06
C ASN A 246 -2.20 13.79 3.37
N VAL A 247 -1.56 12.64 3.27
CA VAL A 247 -1.11 11.85 4.42
C VAL A 247 0.38 11.54 4.29
N GLN A 248 1.14 11.88 5.33
CA GLN A 248 2.55 11.51 5.42
C GLN A 248 2.67 10.17 6.13
N PHE A 249 3.40 9.24 5.51
CA PHE A 249 3.74 7.95 6.10
C PHE A 249 5.22 7.94 6.48
N THR A 250 5.52 7.43 7.67
CA THR A 250 6.89 7.28 8.19
C THR A 250 7.03 5.92 8.89
N SER A 251 8.24 5.58 9.31
CA SER A 251 8.47 4.38 10.10
C SER A 251 9.26 4.70 11.36
N ASN A 252 8.88 4.07 12.47
CA ASN A 252 9.62 4.19 13.72
C ASN A 252 10.99 3.49 13.67
N ASN A 253 11.09 2.40 12.89
CA ASN A 253 12.31 1.58 12.81
C ASN A 253 13.23 1.95 11.65
N ASP A 254 12.71 2.67 10.64
CA ASP A 254 13.49 3.14 9.50
C ASP A 254 13.31 4.66 9.34
N LYS A 255 14.31 5.40 9.83
CA LYS A 255 14.31 6.88 9.79
C LYS A 255 14.43 7.45 8.39
N ASP A 256 14.90 6.66 7.42
CA ASP A 256 15.05 7.08 6.02
C ASP A 256 13.78 6.79 5.20
N TYR A 257 12.81 6.08 5.78
CA TYR A 257 11.54 5.80 5.12
C TYR A 257 10.59 6.98 5.25
N ILE A 258 10.17 7.50 4.10
CA ILE A 258 9.11 8.49 3.98
C ILE A 258 8.22 8.15 2.81
N ALA A 259 6.93 8.38 2.97
CA ALA A 259 5.96 8.28 1.91
C ALA A 259 4.92 9.39 2.03
N PHE A 260 4.36 9.77 0.90
CA PHE A 260 3.24 10.71 0.82
C PHE A 260 2.16 10.08 -0.03
N ALA A 261 0.95 10.06 0.49
CA ALA A 261 -0.23 9.61 -0.23
C ALA A 261 -1.29 10.72 -0.26
N THR A 262 -1.82 10.96 -1.44
CA THR A 262 -2.97 11.84 -1.65
C THR A 262 -4.19 10.97 -1.89
N TYR A 263 -5.16 11.04 -0.98
CA TYR A 263 -6.43 10.33 -1.10
C TYR A 263 -7.48 11.30 -1.67
N ASN A 264 -8.18 10.85 -2.70
CA ASN A 264 -9.35 11.53 -3.25
C ASN A 264 -10.51 10.54 -3.26
N PHE A 265 -11.65 11.00 -2.77
CA PHE A 265 -12.91 10.28 -2.75
C PHE A 265 -13.94 11.13 -3.49
N TYR A 266 -14.56 10.58 -4.53
CA TYR A 266 -15.61 11.25 -5.28
C TYR A 266 -16.91 10.50 -5.02
N PHE A 267 -17.84 11.14 -4.30
CA PHE A 267 -19.13 10.55 -3.96
C PHE A 267 -20.21 11.05 -4.93
N ASN A 268 -20.66 10.16 -5.79
CA ASN A 268 -21.68 10.42 -6.81
C ASN A 268 -23.05 9.93 -6.30
N PHE A 269 -23.95 10.85 -5.97
CA PHE A 269 -25.28 10.58 -5.46
C PHE A 269 -26.12 9.77 -6.45
N GLN A 270 -26.89 8.81 -5.93
CA GLN A 270 -27.78 7.94 -6.69
C GLN A 270 -29.24 8.17 -6.28
N GLU A 271 -30.17 7.90 -7.19
CA GLU A 271 -31.61 8.11 -6.97
C GLU A 271 -32.17 7.35 -5.75
N ASP A 272 -31.56 6.22 -5.38
CA ASP A 272 -31.94 5.40 -4.22
C ASP A 272 -31.37 5.93 -2.88
N LYS A 273 -30.78 7.14 -2.89
CA LYS A 273 -30.07 7.77 -1.77
C LYS A 273 -28.77 7.08 -1.36
N SER A 274 -28.22 6.22 -2.21
CA SER A 274 -26.85 5.71 -2.07
C SER A 274 -25.85 6.58 -2.84
N TYR A 275 -24.56 6.23 -2.76
CA TYR A 275 -23.49 6.92 -3.50
C TYR A 275 -22.62 5.89 -4.24
N ASP A 276 -22.21 6.22 -5.45
CA ASP A 276 -21.06 5.53 -6.06
C ASP A 276 -19.79 6.27 -5.62
N LEU A 277 -18.75 5.53 -5.23
CA LEU A 277 -17.51 6.08 -4.70
C LEU A 277 -16.34 5.73 -5.60
N ASP A 278 -15.79 6.75 -6.25
CA ASP A 278 -14.51 6.60 -6.95
C ASP A 278 -13.38 7.01 -6.01
N MET A 279 -12.41 6.12 -5.80
CA MET A 279 -11.27 6.38 -4.93
C MET A 279 -9.97 6.38 -5.72
N SER A 280 -9.19 7.44 -5.53
CA SER A 280 -7.84 7.56 -6.08
C SER A 280 -6.83 7.81 -4.97
N ILE A 281 -5.81 6.96 -4.90
CA ILE A 281 -4.69 7.11 -3.97
C ILE A 281 -3.41 7.28 -4.77
N ASN A 282 -2.88 8.50 -4.81
CA ASN A 282 -1.60 8.80 -5.46
C ASN A 282 -0.47 8.73 -4.44
N ILE A 283 0.50 7.84 -4.66
CA ILE A 283 1.54 7.51 -3.69
C ILE A 283 2.93 7.79 -4.26
N SER A 284 3.78 8.37 -3.41
CA SER A 284 5.23 8.39 -3.56
C SER A 284 5.87 7.83 -2.28
N GLU A 285 6.91 7.00 -2.40
CA GLU A 285 7.61 6.44 -1.24
C GLU A 285 9.11 6.26 -1.47
N SER A 286 9.88 6.25 -0.37
CA SER A 286 11.28 5.84 -0.37
C SER A 286 11.44 4.47 -1.03
N GLY A 287 12.42 4.34 -1.92
CA GLY A 287 12.66 3.10 -2.67
C GLY A 287 11.85 2.96 -3.96
N TYR A 288 10.94 3.90 -4.26
CA TYR A 288 10.26 4.00 -5.54
C TYR A 288 10.64 5.31 -6.26
N ASN A 289 11.18 5.19 -7.47
CA ASN A 289 11.49 6.35 -8.30
C ASN A 289 10.27 6.69 -9.15
N GLY A 290 9.62 7.82 -8.82
CA GLY A 290 8.39 8.28 -9.47
C GLY A 290 7.18 8.20 -8.53
N LYS A 291 5.99 8.01 -9.11
CA LYS A 291 4.73 7.87 -8.37
C LYS A 291 3.92 6.71 -8.91
N TYR A 292 3.05 6.15 -8.09
CA TYR A 292 2.06 5.18 -8.53
C TYR A 292 0.70 5.56 -7.97
N THR A 293 -0.35 5.37 -8.76
CA THR A 293 -1.72 5.70 -8.39
C THR A 293 -2.54 4.44 -8.40
N TYR A 294 -3.18 4.18 -7.26
CA TYR A 294 -4.18 3.13 -7.12
C TYR A 294 -5.55 3.76 -7.36
N PHE A 295 -6.25 3.27 -8.38
CA PHE A 295 -7.64 3.59 -8.66
C PHE A 295 -8.49 2.40 -8.29
N SER A 296 -9.60 2.68 -7.65
CA SER A 296 -10.59 1.67 -7.38
C SER A 296 -11.96 2.32 -7.41
N ASP A 297 -12.79 1.76 -8.28
CA ASP A 297 -14.16 2.16 -8.45
C ASP A 297 -14.98 1.27 -7.51
N PHE A 298 -15.65 1.89 -6.56
CA PHE A 298 -16.38 1.18 -5.52
C PHE A 298 -17.85 1.59 -5.54
N LYS A 299 -18.74 0.63 -5.28
CA LYS A 299 -20.09 0.98 -4.85
C LYS A 299 -20.10 1.22 -3.35
N ALA A 300 -20.49 2.42 -2.95
CA ALA A 300 -20.51 2.85 -1.56
C ALA A 300 -21.93 3.10 -1.08
N LYS A 301 -22.51 2.14 -0.37
CA LYS A 301 -23.72 2.46 0.40
C LYS A 301 -23.32 3.30 1.61
N PHE A 302 -23.44 4.62 1.47
CA PHE A 302 -23.25 5.57 2.54
C PHE A 302 -24.56 5.80 3.27
N ASP A 303 -24.58 5.42 4.54
CA ASP A 303 -25.68 5.73 5.44
C ASP A 303 -25.33 6.99 6.22
N LYS A 304 -26.03 8.10 5.91
CA LYS A 304 -25.79 9.40 6.52
C LYS A 304 -26.16 9.44 8.00
N ASP A 305 -27.02 8.54 8.48
CA ASP A 305 -27.43 8.50 9.89
C ASP A 305 -26.34 7.83 10.75
N THR A 306 -25.68 6.80 10.22
CA THR A 306 -24.58 6.11 10.91
C THR A 306 -23.20 6.65 10.54
N LEU A 307 -23.09 7.42 9.47
CA LEU A 307 -21.85 7.90 8.84
C LEU A 307 -20.89 6.76 8.44
N ILE A 308 -21.45 5.58 8.13
CA ILE A 308 -20.69 4.41 7.68
C ILE A 308 -20.89 4.23 6.17
N SER A 309 -19.80 4.09 5.46
CA SER A 309 -19.77 3.69 4.05
C SER A 309 -19.36 2.23 3.93
N ASN A 310 -20.28 1.39 3.47
CA ASN A 310 -19.93 0.04 3.01
C ASN A 310 -19.38 0.13 1.59
N VAL A 311 -18.09 -0.10 1.45
CA VAL A 311 -17.36 0.01 0.19
C VAL A 311 -17.16 -1.40 -0.37
N ILE A 312 -17.93 -1.73 -1.40
CA ILE A 312 -17.83 -3.02 -2.07
C ILE A 312 -16.95 -2.81 -3.30
N ASN A 313 -15.83 -3.56 -3.36
CA ASN A 313 -15.07 -3.66 -4.58
C ASN A 313 -15.84 -4.57 -5.55
N GLU A 314 -16.65 -3.95 -6.40
CA GLU A 314 -17.42 -4.69 -7.41
C GLU A 314 -16.52 -5.15 -8.56
N ASP A 315 -15.42 -4.43 -8.81
CA ASP A 315 -14.47 -4.75 -9.87
C ASP A 315 -13.29 -5.60 -9.38
N GLU A 316 -13.03 -6.71 -10.08
CA GLU A 316 -11.75 -7.43 -9.98
C GLU A 316 -10.58 -6.61 -10.56
N GLN A 317 -10.84 -5.43 -11.14
CA GLN A 317 -9.88 -4.59 -11.87
C GLN A 317 -9.56 -3.27 -11.16
N SER A 318 -9.22 -3.32 -9.87
CA SER A 318 -8.50 -2.19 -9.26
C SER A 318 -7.29 -1.85 -10.14
N SER A 319 -7.26 -0.63 -10.67
CA SER A 319 -6.30 -0.23 -11.69
C SER A 319 -5.12 0.47 -11.05
N LEU A 320 -3.92 -0.01 -11.39
CA LEU A 320 -2.68 0.57 -10.94
C LEU A 320 -2.00 1.29 -12.10
N ILE A 321 -1.89 2.61 -11.98
CA ILE A 321 -1.10 3.42 -12.90
C ILE A 321 0.26 3.66 -12.27
N GLN A 322 1.31 3.16 -12.92
CA GLN A 322 2.69 3.36 -12.48
C GLN A 322 3.41 4.36 -13.36
N HIS A 323 3.82 5.48 -12.78
CA HIS A 323 4.72 6.44 -13.41
C HIS A 323 6.06 6.38 -12.69
N GLY A 324 6.80 5.29 -12.90
CA GLY A 324 8.05 5.05 -12.18
C GLY A 324 8.51 3.60 -12.18
N HIS A 325 9.51 3.32 -11.33
CA HIS A 325 9.99 1.96 -11.09
C HIS A 325 10.51 1.81 -9.66
N ILE A 326 10.55 0.56 -9.19
CA ILE A 326 11.14 0.24 -7.89
C ILE A 326 12.66 0.39 -8.00
N GLU A 327 13.22 1.32 -7.23
CA GLU A 327 14.66 1.57 -7.14
C GLU A 327 15.31 0.65 -6.10
N ASP A 328 14.68 0.52 -4.91
CA ASP A 328 15.13 -0.32 -3.81
C ASP A 328 13.94 -1.00 -3.12
N GLN A 329 13.83 -2.31 -3.30
CA GLN A 329 12.75 -3.11 -2.72
C GLN A 329 12.78 -3.17 -1.21
N THR A 330 13.96 -3.02 -0.58
CA THR A 330 14.08 -3.13 0.88
C THR A 330 13.55 -1.90 1.61
N LYS A 331 13.36 -0.80 0.87
CA LYS A 331 12.83 0.47 1.38
C LYS A 331 11.34 0.66 1.12
N LEU A 332 10.68 -0.24 0.40
CA LEU A 332 9.23 -0.14 0.18
C LEU A 332 8.46 -0.66 1.40
N LYS A 333 7.46 0.10 1.85
CA LYS A 333 6.53 -0.37 2.89
C LYS A 333 5.07 -0.23 2.45
N MET A 334 4.75 0.82 1.68
CA MET A 334 3.39 1.06 1.22
C MET A 334 3.07 0.23 -0.01
N PHE A 335 3.93 0.23 -1.04
CA PHE A 335 3.71 -0.50 -2.31
C PHE A 335 3.31 -1.97 -2.06
N PRO A 336 4.05 -2.80 -1.30
CA PRO A 336 3.66 -4.20 -1.10
C PRO A 336 2.32 -4.40 -0.38
N LYS A 337 1.90 -3.44 0.46
CA LYS A 337 0.63 -3.50 1.20
C LYS A 337 -0.55 -3.02 0.36
N THR A 338 -0.34 -2.06 -0.55
CA THR A 338 -1.37 -1.58 -1.48
C THR A 338 -1.77 -2.65 -2.51
N PHE A 339 -0.88 -3.61 -2.86
CA PHE A 339 -1.16 -4.67 -3.85
C PHE A 339 -1.73 -5.97 -3.28
N LYS A 340 -1.75 -6.13 -1.96
CA LYS A 340 -2.43 -7.26 -1.31
C LYS A 340 -3.89 -6.88 -1.05
N ASN A 341 -4.64 -6.64 -2.13
CA ASN A 341 -6.08 -6.42 -2.01
C ASN A 341 -6.78 -7.77 -1.90
N ASP A 342 -6.59 -8.45 -0.76
CA ASP A 342 -7.11 -9.80 -0.53
C ASP A 342 -8.62 -9.78 -0.17
N ASN A 343 -9.19 -8.59 0.10
CA ASN A 343 -10.56 -8.43 0.60
C ASN A 343 -11.45 -7.68 -0.40
N LYS A 344 -12.51 -8.36 -0.86
CA LYS A 344 -13.56 -7.79 -1.71
C LYS A 344 -14.41 -6.71 -1.01
N TYR A 345 -14.45 -6.74 0.32
CA TYR A 345 -15.27 -5.85 1.15
C TYR A 345 -14.38 -5.01 2.04
N ASN A 346 -14.65 -3.70 2.08
CA ASN A 346 -14.01 -2.76 2.98
C ASN A 346 -15.07 -1.82 3.57
N TYR A 347 -14.80 -1.34 4.78
CA TYR A 347 -15.66 -0.39 5.46
C TYR A 347 -14.87 0.87 5.77
N LEU A 348 -15.45 2.00 5.36
CA LEU A 348 -14.96 3.32 5.72
C LEU A 348 -15.95 3.96 6.68
N HIS A 349 -15.44 4.41 7.82
CA HIS A 349 -16.19 5.17 8.80
C HIS A 349 -15.86 6.63 8.63
N PHE A 350 -16.87 7.49 8.59
CA PHE A 350 -16.70 8.93 8.53
C PHE A 350 -17.25 9.53 9.83
N TYR A 351 -16.53 10.45 10.44
CA TYR A 351 -16.99 11.16 11.63
C TYR A 351 -16.91 12.65 11.36
N ILE A 352 -18.07 13.29 11.27
CA ILE A 352 -18.16 14.73 10.98
C ILE A 352 -17.51 15.50 12.13
N ILE A 353 -16.48 16.28 11.82
CA ILE A 353 -15.82 17.19 12.76
C ILE A 353 -16.51 18.56 12.68
N ASP A 354 -16.66 19.07 11.46
CA ASP A 354 -17.46 20.26 11.13
C ASP A 354 -17.98 20.18 9.69
N LYS A 355 -18.48 21.29 9.14
CA LYS A 355 -19.06 21.33 7.79
C LYS A 355 -18.04 21.01 6.69
N GLY A 356 -16.74 21.19 6.91
CA GLY A 356 -15.70 21.00 5.88
C GLY A 356 -14.73 19.87 6.19
N PHE A 357 -14.74 19.32 7.39
CA PHE A 357 -13.79 18.29 7.82
C PHE A 357 -14.49 17.09 8.44
N SER A 358 -14.02 15.90 8.07
CA SER A 358 -14.42 14.64 8.67
C SER A 358 -13.19 13.81 9.01
N LEU A 359 -13.25 13.02 10.07
CA LEU A 359 -12.27 11.95 10.30
C LEU A 359 -12.72 10.71 9.53
N THR A 360 -11.86 10.18 8.68
CA THR A 360 -12.08 8.89 8.01
C THR A 360 -11.28 7.80 8.73
N TYR A 361 -11.87 6.63 8.91
CA TYR A 361 -11.19 5.42 9.37
C TYR A 361 -11.42 4.27 8.39
N SER A 362 -10.35 3.59 7.98
CA SER A 362 -10.42 2.41 7.12
C SER A 362 -10.18 1.15 7.92
N GLU A 363 -11.17 0.25 7.94
CA GLU A 363 -11.04 -1.05 8.63
C GLU A 363 -9.93 -1.92 8.01
N GLN A 364 -9.86 -1.99 6.68
CA GLN A 364 -8.86 -2.81 5.98
C GLN A 364 -7.43 -2.34 6.24
N GLN A 365 -7.20 -1.03 6.26
CA GLN A 365 -5.86 -0.47 6.45
C GLN A 365 -5.51 -0.26 7.92
N ASP A 366 -6.51 -0.27 8.81
CA ASP A 366 -6.38 0.03 10.24
C ASP A 366 -5.68 1.38 10.49
N ILE A 367 -6.15 2.40 9.78
CA ILE A 367 -5.65 3.78 9.84
C ILE A 367 -6.80 4.77 9.85
N SER A 368 -6.55 5.94 10.44
CA SER A 368 -7.45 7.08 10.34
C SER A 368 -6.73 8.35 9.93
N PHE A 369 -7.46 9.25 9.28
CA PHE A 369 -6.95 10.56 8.87
C PHE A 369 -8.10 11.53 8.65
N ILE A 370 -7.84 12.82 8.85
CA ILE A 370 -8.80 13.87 8.55
C ILE A 370 -8.84 14.10 7.03
N VAL A 371 -10.06 14.16 6.49
CA VAL A 371 -10.36 14.53 5.12
C VAL A 371 -11.07 15.86 5.07
N LYS A 372 -10.78 16.64 4.03
CA LYS A 372 -11.37 17.94 3.75
C LYS A 372 -12.36 17.81 2.60
N GLU A 373 -13.56 18.34 2.76
CA GLU A 373 -14.54 18.44 1.69
C GLU A 373 -14.12 19.52 0.69
N PHE A 374 -14.26 19.22 -0.59
CA PHE A 374 -13.99 20.15 -1.69
C PHE A 374 -15.00 19.96 -2.82
N TYR A 375 -15.18 21.01 -3.62
CA TYR A 375 -16.04 21.04 -4.80
C TYR A 375 -15.21 21.35 -6.04
#